data_AF-A0A2H5VEE9-F1
#
_entry.id   AF-A0A2H5VEE9-F1
#
_cell.length_a   1.000
_cell.length_b   1.000
_cell.length_c   1.000
_cell.angle_alpha   90.00
_cell.angle_beta   90.00
_cell.angle_gamma   90.00
#
_symmetry.space_group_name_H-M   'P 1'
#
loop_
_entity.id
_entity.type
_entity.pdbx_description
1 polymer ?
#
loop_
_entity_poly.entity_id
_entity_poly.type
_entity_poly.pdbx_seq_one_letter_code
_entity_poly.pdbx_strand_id
1 'polypeptide(L)' 'MSALICEICGYVMEIPIHHGVPMRVIKKGFLIKRPIFLECQSCDYHIEYPKHHNKTMKIKK' A
#
# COMPACT_ATOMS: atom_id res chain seq x y z
N MET A 1 6.85 -8.86 -9.21
CA MET A 1 5.51 -8.64 -8.63
C MET A 1 5.71 -7.97 -7.29
N SER A 2 5.05 -6.83 -7.06
CA SER A 2 5.17 -6.10 -5.79
C SER A 2 4.11 -6.62 -4.82
N ALA A 3 4.51 -7.03 -3.62
CA ALA A 3 3.61 -7.57 -2.61
C ALA A 3 3.80 -6.83 -1.28
N LEU A 4 2.79 -6.90 -0.42
CA LEU A 4 2.80 -6.38 0.94
C LEU A 4 3.04 -7.53 1.90
N ILE A 5 4.01 -7.42 2.79
CA ILE A 5 4.34 -8.42 3.81
C ILE A 5 4.10 -7.85 5.21
N CYS A 6 3.45 -8.63 6.06
CA CYS A 6 3.40 -8.35 7.48
C CYS A 6 4.69 -8.85 8.14
N GLU A 7 5.42 -7.97 8.80
CA GLU A 7 6.67 -8.34 9.49
C GLU A 7 6.46 -9.12 10.78
N ILE A 8 5.23 -9.20 11.30
CA ILE A 8 4.93 -9.95 12.53
C ILE A 8 4.77 -11.44 12.25
N CYS A 9 3.97 -11.78 11.24
CA CYS A 9 3.57 -13.17 10.95
C CYS A 9 4.01 -13.66 9.57
N GLY A 10 4.63 -12.81 8.75
CA GLY A 10 5.03 -13.15 7.38
C GLY A 10 3.88 -13.17 6.36
N TYR A 11 2.64 -12.85 6.77
CA TYR A 11 1.48 -12.82 5.87
C TYR A 11 1.75 -11.92 4.64
N VAL A 12 1.48 -12.46 3.45
CA VAL A 12 1.69 -11.76 2.18
C VAL A 12 0.33 -11.42 1.56
N MET A 13 0.19 -10.18 1.13
CA MET A 13 -0.96 -9.67 0.37
C MET A 13 -0.46 -9.08 -0.93
N GLU A 14 -1.11 -9.38 -2.05
CA GLU A 14 -0.77 -8.77 -3.33
C GLU A 14 -1.21 -7.31 -3.38
N ILE A 15 -0.48 -6.47 -4.11
CA ILE A 15 -0.92 -5.10 -4.34
C ILE A 15 -2.11 -5.13 -5.31
N PRO A 16 -3.25 -4.51 -4.94
CA PRO A 16 -4.43 -4.44 -5.81
C PRO A 16 -4.11 -3.86 -7.19
N ILE A 17 -4.77 -4.41 -8.20
CA ILE A 17 -4.69 -3.96 -9.58
C ILE A 17 -5.91 -3.06 -9.86
N HIS A 18 -5.66 -1.86 -10.39
CA HIS A 18 -6.70 -0.95 -10.85
C HIS A 18 -6.32 -0.41 -12.23
N HIS A 19 -7.26 -0.39 -13.18
CA HIS A 19 -6.98 -0.09 -14.60
C HIS A 19 -5.89 -0.98 -15.23
N GLY A 20 -5.82 -2.26 -14.84
CA GLY A 20 -4.86 -3.22 -15.40
C GLY A 20 -3.41 -3.04 -14.94
N VAL A 21 -3.14 -2.08 -14.05
CA VAL A 21 -1.81 -1.85 -13.46
C VAL A 21 -1.86 -1.95 -11.94
N PRO A 22 -0.77 -2.42 -11.28
CA PRO A 22 -0.69 -2.40 -9.83
C PRO A 22 -0.69 -0.96 -9.32
N MET A 23 -1.47 -0.72 -8.26
CA MET A 23 -1.51 0.58 -7.59
C MET A 23 -0.13 0.93 -7.00
N ARG A 24 0.20 2.22 -6.96
CA ARG A 24 1.49 2.71 -6.43
C ARG A 24 1.33 3.15 -4.98
N VAL A 25 2.40 2.99 -4.22
CA VAL A 25 2.44 3.48 -2.83
C VAL A 25 2.80 4.95 -2.82
N ILE A 26 1.96 5.75 -2.16
CA ILE A 26 2.16 7.18 -2.01
C ILE A 26 2.03 7.60 -0.55
N LYS A 27 2.67 8.72 -0.19
CA LYS A 27 2.56 9.33 1.15
C LYS A 27 1.96 10.72 0.97
N LYS A 28 0.76 10.96 1.51
CA LYS A 28 0.10 12.27 1.42
C LYS A 28 0.36 13.08 2.72
N GLY A 29 0.58 14.39 2.59
CA GLY A 29 0.70 15.33 3.72
C GLY A 29 2.14 15.75 4.11
N PHE A 30 2.24 16.88 4.84
CA PHE A 30 3.50 17.50 5.26
C PHE A 30 4.01 17.07 6.65
N LEU A 31 3.18 16.39 7.44
CA LEU A 31 3.50 16.03 8.83
C LEU A 31 4.43 14.81 8.94
N ILE A 32 5.09 14.68 10.10
CA ILE A 32 6.06 13.59 10.41
C ILE A 32 5.41 12.18 10.32
N LYS A 33 4.09 12.08 10.54
CA LYS A 33 3.31 10.84 10.39
C LYS A 33 2.44 10.90 9.13
N ARG A 34 3.06 10.85 7.95
CA ARG A 34 2.34 10.89 6.66
C ARG A 34 1.46 9.65 6.50
N PRO A 35 0.13 9.79 6.32
CA PRO A 35 -0.70 8.67 5.90
C PRO A 35 -0.20 8.11 4.55
N ILE A 36 -0.22 6.78 4.47
CA ILE A 36 0.24 6.03 3.30
C ILE A 36 -1.01 5.52 2.59
N PHE A 37 -1.03 5.62 1.27
CA PHE A 37 -2.12 5.16 0.43
C PHE A 37 -1.58 4.31 -0.72
N LEU A 38 -2.47 3.51 -1.30
CA LEU A 38 -2.29 2.94 -2.62
C LEU A 38 -3.10 3.79 -3.61
N GLU A 39 -2.45 4.32 -4.64
CA GLU A 39 -3.04 5.21 -5.63
C GLU A 39 -2.92 4.62 -7.03
N CYS A 40 -3.97 4.80 -7.83
CA CYS A 40 -3.93 4.46 -9.24
C CYS A 40 -3.11 5.48 -10.01
N GLN A 41 -2.42 5.02 -11.05
CA GLN A 41 -1.59 5.87 -11.90
C GLN A 41 -2.39 6.61 -12.97
N SER A 42 -3.59 6.13 -13.27
CA SER A 42 -4.41 6.55 -14.41
C SER A 42 -5.65 7.36 -14.01
N CYS A 43 -5.94 7.45 -12.71
CA CYS A 43 -7.06 8.22 -12.17
C CYS A 43 -6.76 8.61 -10.71
N ASP A 44 -7.58 9.47 -10.12
CA ASP A 44 -7.43 9.94 -8.74
C ASP A 44 -7.87 8.93 -7.66
N TYR A 45 -8.20 7.70 -8.06
CA TYR A 45 -8.63 6.66 -7.15
C TYR A 45 -7.48 6.22 -6.23
N HIS A 46 -7.73 6.24 -4.94
CA HIS A 46 -6.81 5.77 -3.92
C HIS A 46 -7.55 5.08 -2.79
N ILE A 47 -6.85 4.14 -2.15
CA ILE A 47 -7.33 3.40 -0.98
C ILE A 47 -6.33 3.52 0.16
N GLU A 48 -6.82 3.35 1.38
CA GLU A 48 -5.95 3.28 2.55
C GLU A 48 -4.97 2.11 2.41
N TYR A 49 -3.72 2.36 2.82
CA TYR A 49 -2.72 1.33 2.80
C TYR A 49 -3.05 0.24 3.85
N PRO A 50 -3.04 -1.05 3.47
CA PRO A 50 -3.58 -2.11 4.32
C PRO A 50 -2.76 -2.31 5.59
N LYS A 51 -3.48 -2.64 6.66
CA LYS A 51 -2.93 -2.95 7.98
C LYS A 51 -3.23 -4.40 8.32
N HIS A 52 -2.27 -5.04 8.97
CA HIS A 52 -2.42 -6.39 9.54
C HIS A 52 -1.79 -6.39 10.94
N HIS A 53 -2.44 -7.02 11.92
CA HIS A 53 -2.07 -6.90 13.34
C HIS A 53 -1.92 -5.44 13.82
N ASN A 54 -2.82 -4.54 13.35
CA ASN A 54 -2.79 -3.10 13.62
C ASN A 54 -1.48 -2.38 13.21
N LYS A 55 -0.64 -3.02 12.38
CA LYS A 55 0.56 -2.42 11.80
C LYS A 55 0.44 -2.31 10.29
N THR A 56 1.00 -1.23 9.75
CA THR A 56 1.14 -1.04 8.31
C THR A 56 2.06 -2.13 7.74
N MET A 57 1.62 -2.80 6.68
CA MET A 57 2.43 -3.82 6.00
C MET A 57 3.61 -3.18 5.24
N LYS A 58 4.70 -3.92 4.99
CA LYS A 58 5.84 -3.42 4.21
C LYS A 58 5.79 -3.89 2.77
N ILE A 59 6.32 -3.08 1.85
CA ILE A 59 6.51 -3.52 0.46
C ILE A 59 7.66 -4.53 0.45
N LYS A 60 7.36 -5.76 0.02
CA LYS A 60 8.35 -6.76 -0.35
C LYS A 60 8.80 -6.43 -1.78
N LYS A 61 10.05 -5.98 -1.92
CA LYS A 61 10.69 -5.71 -3.21
C LYS A 61 11.14 -7.01 -3.87
#